data_AF-A0AAJ0LIC7-F1
#
_entry.id   AF-A0AAJ0LIC7-F1
#
_cell.length_a   1.000
_cell.length_b   1.000
_cell.length_c   1.000
_cell.angle_alpha   90.00
_cell.angle_beta   90.00
_cell.angle_gamma   90.00
#
_symmetry.space_group_name_H-M   'P 1'
#
loop_
_entity.id
_entity.type
_entity.pdbx_description
1 polymer ?
#
loop_
_entity_poly.entity_id
_entity_poly.type
_entity_poly.pdbx_seq_one_letter_code
_entity_poly.pdbx_strand_id
1 'polypeptide(L)'
;MHATVRLSLITLALGLSACTVHGPASQPEPEPPIERLPPKGPVVKPLPGRQPAGPGSKPAPPAKPVPRTSASFAPPPGGASHWDPKLGVYVLDKKPNTFYRQRTYYRFDNGWSWSVSPDGPWQQTDSSGVPGGLGRAFGQ
;
A
#
# COMPACT_ATOMS: atom_id res chain seq x y z
N MET A 1 31.96 -21.96 48.09
CA MET A 1 32.06 -20.79 47.18
C MET A 1 31.17 -20.99 45.93
N HIS A 2 29.86 -21.21 46.11
CA HIS A 2 28.88 -21.36 45.00
C HIS A 2 27.55 -20.62 45.26
N ALA A 3 27.42 -19.93 46.40
CA ALA A 3 26.19 -19.23 46.80
C ALA A 3 26.13 -17.79 46.27
N THR A 4 27.28 -17.17 46.01
CA THR A 4 27.38 -15.79 45.52
C THR A 4 27.12 -15.65 44.02
N VAL A 5 27.23 -16.74 43.24
CA VAL A 5 26.97 -16.72 41.78
C VAL A 5 25.46 -16.86 41.47
N ARG A 6 24.67 -17.46 42.36
CA ARG A 6 23.22 -17.60 42.16
C ARG A 6 22.44 -16.32 42.49
N LEU A 7 23.00 -15.43 43.32
CA LEU A 7 22.33 -14.21 43.75
C LEU A 7 22.36 -13.09 42.69
N SER A 8 23.33 -13.12 41.77
CA SER A 8 23.45 -12.15 40.68
C SER A 8 22.54 -12.44 39.48
N LEU A 9 21.96 -13.63 39.39
CA LEU A 9 21.06 -14.04 38.29
C LEU A 9 19.60 -13.62 38.50
N ILE A 10 19.21 -13.24 39.73
CA ILE A 10 17.81 -12.90 40.05
C ILE A 10 17.54 -11.38 39.93
N THR A 11 18.57 -10.54 40.04
CA THR A 11 18.42 -9.07 39.98
C THR A 11 18.36 -8.49 38.56
N LEU A 12 18.67 -9.25 37.52
CA LEU A 12 18.50 -8.78 36.13
C LEU A 12 17.09 -9.04 35.56
N ALA A 13 16.21 -9.72 36.30
CA ALA A 13 14.85 -10.07 35.86
C ALA A 13 13.75 -9.12 36.36
N LEU A 14 14.07 -8.10 37.18
CA LEU A 14 13.09 -7.18 37.79
C LEU A 14 13.19 -5.73 37.27
N GLY A 15 13.83 -5.50 36.12
CA GLY A 15 14.15 -4.14 35.64
C GLY A 15 13.26 -3.52 34.55
N LEU A 16 12.26 -4.21 34.00
CA LEU A 16 11.36 -3.63 32.98
C LEU A 16 9.89 -3.97 33.25
N SER A 17 9.39 -3.51 34.39
CA SER A 17 7.95 -3.37 34.62
C SER A 17 7.61 -1.88 34.50
N ALA A 18 7.04 -1.48 33.36
CA ALA A 18 6.35 -0.21 33.22
C ALA A 18 5.27 -0.35 32.13
N CYS A 19 4.21 -1.09 32.46
CA CYS A 19 2.91 -0.86 31.85
C CYS A 19 2.43 0.54 32.27
N THR A 20 2.60 1.54 31.41
CA THR A 20 1.79 2.76 31.47
C THR A 20 0.92 2.80 30.24
N VAL A 21 -0.28 2.21 30.38
CA VAL A 21 -1.44 2.62 29.62
C VAL A 21 -1.70 4.07 30.03
N HIS A 22 -1.42 5.02 29.14
CA HIS A 22 -1.79 6.43 29.34
C HIS A 22 -2.71 6.82 28.20
N GLY A 23 -3.87 7.34 28.60
CA GLY A 23 -5.05 7.55 27.77
C GLY A 23 -5.01 8.80 26.90
N PRO A 24 -6.18 9.39 26.61
CA PRO A 24 -6.60 9.78 25.27
C PRO A 24 -6.21 11.20 24.85
N ALA A 25 -6.38 11.44 23.55
CA ALA A 25 -6.52 12.74 22.89
C ALA A 25 -5.27 13.63 22.82
N SER A 26 -4.51 13.47 21.74
CA SER A 26 -3.80 14.60 21.10
C SER A 26 -4.42 14.80 19.73
N GLN A 27 -5.44 15.65 19.71
CA GLN A 27 -5.98 16.31 18.53
C GLN A 27 -4.85 17.13 17.89
N PRO A 28 -4.48 16.89 16.62
CA PRO A 28 -3.78 17.92 15.86
C PRO A 28 -4.74 19.09 15.67
N GLU A 29 -4.27 20.25 16.13
CA GLU A 29 -4.75 21.60 15.85
C GLU A 29 -5.42 21.72 14.46
N PRO A 30 -6.57 22.40 14.34
CA PRO A 30 -7.22 22.64 13.06
C PRO A 30 -6.28 23.34 12.08
N GLU A 31 -5.83 22.63 11.05
CA GLU A 31 -5.24 23.28 9.89
C GLU A 31 -6.30 24.23 9.28
N PRO A 32 -5.91 25.47 8.91
CA PRO A 32 -6.83 26.43 8.33
C PRO A 32 -7.51 25.81 7.10
N PRO A 33 -8.81 26.10 6.84
CA PRO A 33 -9.47 25.61 5.64
C PRO A 33 -8.71 26.10 4.41
N ILE A 34 -7.83 25.26 3.84
CA ILE A 34 -7.45 25.42 2.46
C ILE A 34 -8.72 25.08 1.71
N GLU A 35 -9.41 26.14 1.31
CA GLU A 35 -10.49 26.16 0.36
C GLU A 35 -10.00 25.45 -0.91
N ARG A 36 -10.15 24.12 -0.93
CA ARG A 36 -10.06 23.36 -2.16
C ARG A 36 -11.30 23.74 -2.94
N LEU A 37 -11.18 24.83 -3.68
CA LEU A 37 -11.95 25.03 -4.89
C LEU A 37 -11.98 23.67 -5.60
N PRO A 38 -13.15 23.04 -5.77
CA PRO A 38 -13.20 21.83 -6.55
C PRO A 38 -12.60 22.18 -7.91
N PRO A 39 -11.67 21.37 -8.46
CA PRO A 39 -11.37 21.51 -9.87
C PRO A 39 -12.71 21.49 -10.59
N LYS A 40 -12.98 22.52 -11.40
CA LYS A 40 -14.15 22.58 -12.28
C LYS A 40 -14.07 21.38 -13.21
N GLY A 41 -14.53 20.23 -12.73
CA GLY A 41 -14.77 19.05 -13.53
C GLY A 41 -15.84 19.41 -14.55
N PRO A 42 -15.82 18.81 -15.75
CA PRO A 42 -16.85 19.06 -16.74
C PRO A 42 -18.21 18.72 -16.12
N VAL A 43 -19.15 19.67 -16.21
CA VAL A 43 -20.56 19.47 -15.84
C VAL A 43 -21.08 18.24 -16.58
N VAL A 44 -21.28 17.13 -15.86
CA VAL A 44 -22.05 16.01 -16.37
C VAL A 44 -23.51 16.39 -16.18
N LYS A 45 -24.12 16.94 -17.23
CA LYS A 45 -25.58 17.07 -17.33
C LYS A 45 -26.20 15.67 -17.14
N PRO A 46 -27.15 15.48 -16.22
CA PRO A 46 -27.91 14.24 -16.16
C PRO A 46 -28.67 14.07 -17.48
N LEU A 47 -28.40 12.99 -18.20
CA LEU A 47 -29.09 12.65 -19.43
C LEU A 47 -30.53 12.21 -19.07
N PRO A 48 -31.59 12.79 -19.66
CA PRO A 48 -32.95 12.31 -19.42
C PRO A 48 -33.20 11.01 -20.18
N GLY A 49 -33.81 10.03 -19.51
CA GLY A 49 -34.63 9.01 -20.14
C GLY A 49 -33.87 7.81 -20.73
N ARG A 50 -33.93 6.69 -20.02
CA ARG A 50 -33.65 5.35 -20.54
C ARG A 50 -34.78 4.95 -21.51
N GLN A 51 -34.58 5.13 -22.81
CA GLN A 51 -35.47 4.62 -23.86
C GLN A 51 -35.04 3.18 -24.25
N PRO A 52 -35.95 2.20 -24.39
CA PRO A 52 -35.60 0.84 -24.82
C PRO A 52 -35.01 0.80 -26.24
N ALA A 53 -34.02 -0.08 -26.43
CA ALA A 53 -33.19 -0.19 -27.63
C ALA A 53 -33.98 -0.61 -28.89
N GLY A 54 -33.88 0.20 -29.95
CA GLY A 54 -34.20 -0.21 -31.31
C GLY A 54 -33.00 -0.87 -32.01
N PRO A 55 -33.21 -1.73 -33.02
CA PRO A 55 -32.15 -2.48 -33.68
C PRO A 55 -31.36 -1.56 -34.62
N GLY A 56 -30.23 -1.06 -34.12
CA GLY A 56 -29.36 -0.16 -34.88
C GLY A 56 -28.15 0.30 -34.08
N SER A 57 -27.48 -0.62 -33.38
CA SER A 57 -26.31 -0.28 -32.57
C SER A 57 -25.09 -0.09 -33.46
N LYS A 58 -24.70 1.17 -33.66
CA LYS A 58 -23.39 1.56 -34.20
C LYS A 58 -22.27 0.94 -33.33
N PRO A 59 -21.11 0.56 -33.90
CA PRO A 59 -20.00 0.00 -33.13
C PRO A 59 -19.58 0.96 -32.00
N ALA A 60 -19.39 0.42 -30.79
CA ALA A 60 -18.93 1.19 -29.65
C ALA A 60 -17.54 1.80 -29.94
N PRO A 61 -17.27 3.05 -29.55
CA PRO A 61 -15.97 3.68 -29.76
C PRO A 61 -14.86 2.92 -29.02
N PRO A 62 -13.62 2.92 -29.55
CA PRO A 62 -12.50 2.21 -28.94
C PRO A 62 -12.23 2.74 -27.53
N ALA A 63 -11.99 1.82 -26.59
CA ALA A 63 -11.68 2.15 -25.21
C ALA A 63 -10.41 3.02 -25.14
N LYS A 64 -10.46 4.08 -24.33
CA LYS A 64 -9.31 4.96 -24.11
C LYS A 64 -8.15 4.15 -23.50
N PRO A 65 -6.89 4.40 -23.89
CA PRO A 65 -5.74 3.73 -23.29
C PRO A 65 -5.70 3.95 -21.77
N VAL A 66 -5.61 2.86 -21.01
CA VAL A 66 -5.39 2.93 -19.56
C VAL A 66 -3.97 3.45 -19.28
N PRO A 67 -3.81 4.43 -18.39
CA PRO A 67 -2.49 4.92 -18.00
C PRO A 67 -1.62 3.81 -17.45
N ARG A 68 -0.39 3.68 -17.96
CA ARG A 68 0.60 2.68 -17.50
C ARG A 68 1.32 3.11 -16.21
N THR A 69 1.05 4.32 -15.73
CA THR A 69 1.67 4.94 -14.56
C THR A 69 0.60 5.50 -13.64
N SER A 70 0.91 5.55 -12.34
CA SER A 70 0.06 6.23 -11.36
C SER A 70 0.29 7.74 -11.38
N ALA A 71 -0.75 8.53 -11.13
CA ALA A 71 -0.64 9.97 -10.90
C ALA A 71 -0.05 10.29 -9.50
N SER A 72 -0.25 9.40 -8.52
CA SER A 72 0.14 9.64 -7.11
C SER A 72 1.42 8.91 -6.71
N PHE A 73 1.80 7.85 -7.42
CA PHE A 73 2.95 7.02 -7.06
C PHE A 73 4.00 7.02 -8.17
N ALA A 74 5.24 7.35 -7.81
CA ALA A 74 6.36 7.30 -8.75
C ALA A 74 6.71 5.84 -9.10
N PRO A 75 7.13 5.56 -10.35
CA PRO A 75 7.66 4.26 -10.75
C PRO A 75 9.00 3.95 -10.05
N PRO A 76 9.42 2.66 -10.02
CA PRO A 76 10.74 2.28 -9.53
C PRO A 76 11.85 2.87 -10.42
N PRO A 77 13.00 3.26 -9.83
CA PRO A 77 14.13 3.76 -10.60
C PRO A 77 14.73 2.66 -11.48
N GLY A 78 14.95 2.97 -12.76
CA GLY A 78 15.78 2.15 -13.67
C GLY A 78 15.22 0.78 -14.08
N GLY A 79 13.94 0.49 -13.82
CA GLY A 79 13.33 -0.82 -14.10
C GLY A 79 12.08 -0.75 -14.96
N ALA A 80 11.92 -1.74 -15.86
CA ALA A 80 10.66 -1.97 -16.56
C ALA A 80 9.58 -2.40 -15.56
N SER A 81 8.51 -1.61 -15.47
CA SER A 81 7.38 -1.87 -14.59
C SER A 81 6.12 -1.23 -15.15
N HIS A 82 4.96 -1.68 -14.65
CA HIS A 82 3.67 -1.11 -14.98
C HIS A 82 2.83 -0.92 -13.72
N TRP A 83 2.01 0.12 -13.70
CA TRP A 83 1.05 0.35 -12.64
C TRP A 83 -0.13 -0.63 -12.73
N ASP A 84 -0.44 -1.32 -11.64
CA ASP A 84 -1.67 -2.09 -11.48
C ASP A 84 -2.63 -1.34 -10.53
N PRO A 85 -3.74 -0.76 -11.04
CA PRO A 85 -4.68 -0.01 -10.22
C PRO A 85 -5.49 -0.89 -9.26
N LYS A 86 -5.64 -2.20 -9.55
CA LYS A 86 -6.36 -3.13 -8.68
C LYS A 86 -5.55 -3.47 -7.44
N LEU A 87 -4.24 -3.66 -7.60
CA LEU A 87 -3.32 -3.92 -6.50
C LEU A 87 -2.82 -2.63 -5.84
N GLY A 88 -2.83 -1.51 -6.57
CA GLY A 88 -2.35 -0.21 -6.09
C GLY A 88 -0.82 -0.15 -6.00
N VAL A 89 -0.11 -0.88 -6.86
CA VAL A 89 1.34 -1.01 -6.87
C VAL A 89 1.88 -1.04 -8.31
N TYR A 90 3.17 -0.79 -8.47
CA TYR A 90 3.88 -1.15 -9.70
C TYR A 90 4.26 -2.63 -9.67
N VAL A 91 4.03 -3.35 -10.76
CA VAL A 91 4.49 -4.74 -10.95
C VAL A 91 5.76 -4.70 -11.78
N LEU A 92 6.80 -5.43 -11.37
CA LEU A 92 8.07 -5.48 -12.10
C LEU A 92 7.98 -6.52 -13.23
N ASP A 93 8.23 -6.10 -14.48
CA ASP A 93 8.02 -6.96 -15.64
C ASP A 93 9.01 -8.15 -15.70
N LYS A 94 10.25 -7.94 -15.22
CA LYS A 94 11.33 -8.93 -15.26
C LYS A 94 11.46 -9.75 -13.97
N LYS A 95 10.69 -9.44 -12.94
CA LYS A 95 10.79 -10.06 -11.62
C LYS A 95 9.39 -10.49 -11.17
N PRO A 96 9.02 -11.77 -11.35
CA PRO A 96 7.71 -12.24 -10.95
C PRO A 96 7.51 -12.06 -9.44
N ASN A 97 6.25 -11.89 -9.03
CA ASN A 97 5.85 -11.69 -7.65
C ASN A 97 6.60 -10.57 -6.91
N THR A 98 7.19 -9.63 -7.66
CA THR A 98 7.88 -8.47 -7.11
C THR A 98 7.12 -7.21 -7.50
N PHE A 99 6.79 -6.43 -6.48
CA PHE A 99 5.95 -5.25 -6.56
C PHE A 99 6.70 -4.05 -5.98
N TYR A 100 6.34 -2.85 -6.39
CA TYR A 100 6.96 -1.62 -5.91
C TYR A 100 5.92 -0.58 -5.56
N ARG A 101 6.07 0.03 -4.40
CA ARG A 101 5.26 1.19 -3.98
C ARG A 101 6.07 2.03 -3.01
N GLN A 102 6.08 3.35 -3.23
CA GLN A 102 6.67 4.33 -2.30
C GLN A 102 8.11 3.98 -1.87
N ARG A 103 8.98 3.61 -2.82
CA ARG A 103 10.40 3.26 -2.58
C ARG A 103 10.64 1.93 -1.87
N THR A 104 9.59 1.15 -1.66
CA THR A 104 9.67 -0.19 -1.09
C THR A 104 9.30 -1.23 -2.14
N TYR A 105 10.14 -2.24 -2.26
CA TYR A 105 9.88 -3.45 -3.01
C TYR A 105 9.23 -4.47 -2.09
N TYR A 106 8.18 -5.13 -2.57
CA TYR A 106 7.51 -6.23 -1.89
C TYR A 106 7.66 -7.47 -2.76
N ARG A 107 7.94 -8.61 -2.14
CA ARG A 107 8.06 -9.90 -2.83
C ARG A 107 7.17 -10.92 -2.14
N PHE A 108 6.43 -11.69 -2.93
CA PHE A 108 5.75 -12.89 -2.45
C PHE A 108 6.53 -14.14 -2.85
N ASP A 109 7.03 -14.86 -1.85
CA ASP A 109 7.78 -16.11 -2.01
C ASP A 109 7.55 -17.00 -0.79
N ASN A 110 6.49 -17.82 -0.82
CA ASN A 110 5.96 -18.60 0.31
C ASN A 110 5.71 -17.77 1.59
N GLY A 111 5.50 -16.47 1.42
CA GLY A 111 5.46 -15.49 2.49
C GLY A 111 5.76 -14.11 1.94
N TRP A 112 5.43 -13.09 2.71
CA TRP A 112 5.71 -11.71 2.31
C TRP A 112 7.10 -11.29 2.79
N SER A 113 7.80 -10.57 1.93
CA SER A 113 9.01 -9.87 2.30
C SER A 113 9.06 -8.51 1.65
N TRP A 114 9.79 -7.58 2.25
CA TRP A 114 10.03 -6.26 1.68
C TRP A 114 11.51 -5.91 1.67
N SER A 115 11.89 -4.97 0.81
CA SER A 115 13.24 -4.42 0.71
C SER A 115 13.21 -3.00 0.16
N VAL A 116 14.25 -2.22 0.41
CA VAL A 116 14.47 -0.92 -0.25
C VAL A 116 15.18 -1.05 -1.60
N SER A 117 15.61 -2.28 -1.95
CA SER A 117 16.32 -2.61 -3.18
C SER A 117 15.63 -3.76 -3.91
N PRO A 118 15.64 -3.79 -5.25
CA PRO A 118 14.95 -4.82 -6.05
C PRO A 118 15.58 -6.22 -5.95
N ASP A 119 16.78 -6.31 -5.35
CA ASP A 119 17.55 -7.54 -5.19
C ASP A 119 17.70 -7.96 -3.72
N GLY A 120 17.12 -7.19 -2.78
CA GLY A 120 17.29 -7.40 -1.35
C GLY A 120 18.37 -6.52 -0.72
N PRO A 121 18.69 -6.71 0.57
CA PRO A 121 18.26 -7.82 1.43
C PRO A 121 16.75 -7.81 1.69
N TRP A 122 16.15 -8.99 1.81
CA TRP A 122 14.71 -9.16 2.01
C TRP A 122 14.38 -9.34 3.48
N GLN A 123 13.51 -8.48 4.00
CA GLN A 123 12.99 -8.55 5.37
C GLN A 123 11.63 -9.24 5.35
N GLN A 124 11.46 -10.30 6.14
CA GLN A 124 10.18 -10.99 6.27
C GLN A 124 9.11 -10.08 6.88
N THR A 125 7.88 -10.23 6.40
CA THR A 125 6.70 -9.53 6.92
C THR A 125 5.46 -10.42 6.75
N ASP A 126 4.38 -10.05 7.42
CA ASP A 126 3.06 -10.63 7.17
C ASP A 126 2.26 -9.79 6.15
N SER A 127 1.01 -10.19 5.91
CA SER A 127 0.08 -9.48 5.03
C SER A 127 -0.29 -8.07 5.50
N SER A 128 -0.03 -7.70 6.77
CA SER A 128 -0.30 -6.35 7.30
C SER A 128 0.79 -5.36 6.91
N GLY A 129 2.02 -5.83 6.67
CA GLY A 129 3.15 -4.99 6.24
C GLY A 129 3.19 -4.72 4.74
N VAL A 130 2.26 -5.28 3.95
CA VAL A 130 2.16 -5.03 2.50
C VAL A 130 0.92 -4.20 2.16
N PRO A 131 0.91 -3.48 1.03
CA PRO A 131 -0.27 -2.77 0.55
C PRO A 131 -1.51 -3.67 0.54
N GLY A 132 -2.65 -3.15 1.02
CA GLY A 132 -3.85 -3.97 1.23
C GLY A 132 -4.36 -4.72 -0.01
N GLY A 133 -4.13 -4.18 -1.22
CA GLY A 133 -4.43 -4.88 -2.47
C GLY A 133 -3.59 -6.15 -2.67
N LEU A 134 -2.31 -6.13 -2.29
CA LEU A 134 -1.43 -7.29 -2.33
C LEU A 134 -1.80 -8.32 -1.26
N GLY A 135 -1.96 -7.88 0.00
CA GLY A 135 -2.29 -8.78 1.10
C GLY A 135 -3.57 -9.59 0.84
N ARG A 136 -4.59 -8.97 0.22
CA ARG A 136 -5.84 -9.63 -0.18
C ARG A 136 -5.71 -10.54 -1.40
N ALA A 137 -4.77 -10.27 -2.29
CA ALA A 137 -4.61 -11.03 -3.54
C ALA A 137 -3.81 -12.34 -3.33
N PHE A 138 -2.92 -12.38 -2.33
CA PHE A 138 -2.05 -13.54 -2.07
C PHE A 138 -2.22 -14.13 -0.65
N GLY A 139 -2.98 -13.49 0.23
CA GLY A 139 -3.35 -14.04 1.53
C GLY A 139 -4.51 -15.03 1.36
N GLN A 140 -4.18 -16.32 1.32
CA GLN A 140 -5.12 -17.43 1.41
C GLN A 140 -5.30 -17.82 2.88
#